data_AF-A0A674ERZ7-F1
#
_entry.id   AF-A0A674ERZ7-F1
#
_cell.length_a   1.000
_cell.length_b   1.000
_cell.length_c   1.000
_cell.angle_alpha   90.00
_cell.angle_beta   90.00
_cell.angle_gamma   90.00
#
_symmetry.space_group_name_H-M   'P 1'
#
loop_
_entity.id
_entity.type
_entity.pdbx_description
1 polymer ?
#
loop_
_entity_poly.entity_id
_entity_poly.type
_entity_poly.pdbx_seq_one_letter_code
_entity_poly.pdbx_strand_id
1 'polypeptide(L)'
;MTTRSEREKALKLNEQHQAILSKMLREDDNKYCADCEAKGPRWASWNLGVFICIRCAGIHRNLGVHISRVKSVNLDQWTAAQIQSIVDMGNSKSRQLYEANLPDNYRRPQTDQAVELFIRDKYEKKKYYSKNVTNGHSPKDKESKREKETDRGTKLSYNAKSVPVTCCGYHNSFNFPFLERKKPQPQRKQIQQQRQHIEKAAGPVTQAFIVSL
;
A
#
# COMPACT_ATOMS: atom_id res chain seq x y z
N MET A 1 13.01 17.67 24.92
CA MET A 1 13.64 16.33 24.93
C MET A 1 12.69 15.37 25.62
N THR A 2 12.44 14.18 25.08
CA THR A 2 11.62 13.17 25.78
C THR A 2 12.31 12.69 27.04
N THR A 3 11.54 12.51 28.12
CA THR A 3 12.03 12.05 29.42
C THR A 3 12.50 10.60 29.34
N ARG A 4 13.39 10.20 30.26
CA ARG A 4 13.82 8.79 30.39
C ARG A 4 12.60 7.85 30.56
N SER A 5 11.62 8.25 31.37
CA SER A 5 10.40 7.47 31.60
C SER A 5 9.57 7.26 30.33
N GLU A 6 9.43 8.29 29.48
CA GLU A 6 8.71 8.18 28.20
C GLU A 6 9.39 7.20 27.24
N ARG A 7 10.73 7.22 27.18
CA ARG A 7 11.50 6.29 26.34
C ARG A 7 11.32 4.85 26.79
N GLU A 8 11.38 4.59 28.10
CA GLU A 8 11.16 3.25 28.67
C GLU A 8 9.74 2.73 28.38
N LYS A 9 8.72 3.60 28.48
CA LYS A 9 7.33 3.26 28.11
C LYS A 9 7.19 2.92 26.63
N ALA A 10 7.81 3.68 25.74
CA ALA A 10 7.76 3.44 24.30
C ALA A 10 8.42 2.10 23.91
N LEU A 11 9.53 1.73 24.56
CA LEU A 11 10.20 0.44 24.36
C LEU A 11 9.30 -0.73 24.78
N LYS A 12 8.70 -0.66 25.98
CA LYS A 12 7.76 -1.69 26.46
C LYS A 12 6.56 -1.85 25.53
N LEU A 13 6.01 -0.74 25.04
CA LEU A 13 4.90 -0.78 24.09
C LEU A 13 5.30 -1.46 22.77
N ASN A 14 6.51 -1.16 22.27
CA ASN A 14 7.03 -1.80 21.07
C ASN A 14 7.23 -3.31 21.27
N GLU A 15 7.78 -3.74 22.41
CA GLU A 15 7.90 -5.15 22.77
C GLU A 15 6.55 -5.86 22.82
N GLN A 16 5.53 -5.22 23.39
CA GLN A 16 4.16 -5.73 23.41
C GLN A 16 3.59 -5.91 22.00
N HIS A 17 3.75 -4.92 21.12
CA HIS A 17 3.32 -5.03 19.72
C HIS A 17 4.02 -6.18 19.00
N GLN A 18 5.32 -6.35 19.20
CA GLN A 18 6.09 -7.45 18.61
C GLN A 18 5.64 -8.83 19.12
N ALA A 19 5.31 -8.94 20.41
CA ALA A 19 4.76 -10.17 20.99
C ALA A 19 3.41 -10.55 20.38
N ILE A 20 2.53 -9.56 20.15
CA ILE A 20 1.22 -9.77 19.50
C ILE A 20 1.40 -10.25 18.06
N LEU A 21 2.21 -9.56 17.26
CA LEU A 21 2.46 -9.97 15.86
C LEU A 21 3.08 -11.37 15.78
N SER A 22 4.01 -11.68 16.68
CA SER A 22 4.61 -13.02 16.79
C SER A 22 3.58 -14.09 17.19
N LYS A 23 2.59 -13.73 18.02
CA LYS A 23 1.45 -14.62 18.33
C LYS A 23 0.59 -14.86 17.08
N MET A 24 0.23 -13.82 16.35
CA MET A 24 -0.57 -13.93 15.13
C MET A 24 0.12 -14.81 14.07
N LEU A 25 1.43 -14.67 13.87
CA LEU A 25 2.21 -15.49 12.93
C LEU A 25 2.28 -16.99 13.30
N ARG A 26 1.89 -17.38 14.52
CA ARG A 26 1.81 -18.80 14.93
C ARG A 26 0.49 -19.46 14.50
N GLU A 27 -0.53 -18.69 14.16
CA GLU A 27 -1.80 -19.21 13.64
C GLU A 27 -1.60 -19.84 12.25
N ASP A 28 -2.31 -20.94 11.98
CA ASP A 28 -2.09 -21.74 10.77
C ASP A 28 -2.29 -20.97 9.47
N ASP A 29 -3.32 -20.11 9.42
CA ASP A 29 -3.60 -19.27 8.24
C ASP A 29 -2.55 -18.17 8.00
N ASN A 30 -1.88 -17.71 9.06
CA ASN A 30 -0.88 -16.65 8.98
C ASN A 30 0.54 -17.19 8.73
N LYS A 31 0.76 -18.51 8.77
CA LYS A 31 2.04 -19.15 8.42
C LYS A 31 2.38 -19.03 6.94
N TYR A 32 1.41 -18.70 6.10
CA TYR A 32 1.55 -18.61 4.66
C TYR A 32 1.20 -17.21 4.18
N CYS A 33 1.87 -16.75 3.13
CA CYS A 33 1.58 -15.48 2.48
C CYS A 33 0.15 -15.47 1.95
N ALA A 34 -0.59 -14.39 2.23
CA ALA A 34 -1.98 -14.23 1.81
C ALA A 34 -2.19 -14.24 0.29
N ASP A 35 -1.14 -14.02 -0.52
CA ASP A 35 -1.29 -13.89 -1.98
C ASP A 35 -0.63 -15.01 -2.78
N CYS A 36 0.56 -15.48 -2.39
CA CYS A 36 1.29 -16.53 -3.11
C CYS A 36 1.54 -17.80 -2.29
N GLU A 37 1.02 -17.89 -1.06
CA GLU A 37 1.20 -19.05 -0.17
C GLU A 37 2.66 -19.41 0.17
N ALA A 38 3.60 -18.52 -0.09
CA ALA A 38 4.98 -18.68 0.40
C ALA A 38 4.99 -18.77 1.94
N LYS A 39 5.75 -19.73 2.49
CA LYS A 39 5.85 -19.94 3.94
C LYS A 39 6.56 -18.77 4.64
N GLY A 40 6.15 -18.52 5.87
CA GLY A 40 6.80 -17.59 6.80
C GLY A 40 6.75 -16.13 6.36
N PRO A 41 5.57 -15.52 6.11
CA PRO A 41 5.49 -14.10 5.81
C PRO A 41 6.10 -13.26 6.95
N ARG A 42 6.87 -12.23 6.58
CA ARG A 42 7.55 -11.30 7.52
C ARG A 42 7.17 -9.84 7.28
N TRP A 43 6.21 -9.62 6.39
CA TRP A 43 5.65 -8.32 6.05
C TRP A 43 4.14 -8.39 6.24
N ALA A 44 3.52 -7.24 6.42
CA ALA A 44 2.09 -7.15 6.55
C ALA A 44 1.56 -5.87 5.91
N SER A 45 0.37 -5.95 5.33
CA SER A 45 -0.41 -4.78 4.95
C SER A 45 -1.43 -4.51 6.05
N TRP A 46 -1.22 -3.44 6.81
CA TRP A 46 -1.96 -3.21 8.06
C TRP A 46 -3.36 -2.66 7.84
N ASN A 47 -3.59 -1.93 6.74
CA ASN A 47 -4.92 -1.43 6.41
C ASN A 47 -5.81 -2.53 5.79
N LEU A 48 -5.21 -3.53 5.15
CA LEU A 48 -5.92 -4.71 4.64
C LEU A 48 -6.00 -5.82 5.70
N GLY A 49 -5.10 -5.82 6.68
CA GLY A 49 -5.09 -6.79 7.76
C GLY A 49 -4.45 -8.14 7.41
N VAL A 50 -3.47 -8.17 6.48
CA VAL A 50 -2.90 -9.42 5.93
C VAL A 50 -1.39 -9.54 6.14
N PHE A 51 -0.91 -10.77 6.31
CA PHE A 51 0.51 -11.14 6.30
C PHE A 51 0.95 -11.62 4.92
N ILE A 52 2.04 -11.03 4.43
CA ILE A 52 2.57 -11.24 3.09
C ILE A 52 4.09 -11.47 3.11
N CYS A 53 4.62 -12.12 2.08
CA CYS A 53 6.06 -12.29 1.90
C CYS A 53 6.70 -11.00 1.35
N ILE A 54 8.04 -10.93 1.38
CA ILE A 54 8.79 -9.77 0.88
C ILE A 54 8.51 -9.46 -0.61
N ARG A 55 8.29 -10.51 -1.41
CA ARG A 55 7.98 -10.37 -2.83
C ARG A 55 6.62 -9.69 -3.03
N CYS A 56 5.56 -10.21 -2.41
CA CYS A 56 4.23 -9.62 -2.46
C CYS A 56 4.20 -8.22 -1.83
N ALA A 57 4.98 -7.98 -0.77
CA ALA A 57 5.16 -6.64 -0.21
C ALA A 57 5.69 -5.62 -1.23
N GLY A 58 6.59 -6.03 -2.14
CA GLY A 58 7.03 -5.20 -3.28
C GLY A 58 5.88 -4.82 -4.20
N ILE A 59 5.05 -5.81 -4.58
CA ILE A 59 3.89 -5.59 -5.45
C ILE A 59 2.86 -4.68 -4.78
N HIS A 60 2.57 -4.89 -3.50
CA HIS A 60 1.64 -4.06 -2.72
C HIS A 60 2.08 -2.58 -2.65
N ARG A 61 3.38 -2.28 -2.70
CA ARG A 61 3.87 -0.89 -2.80
C ARG A 61 3.50 -0.26 -4.14
N ASN A 62 3.49 -1.04 -5.22
CA ASN A 62 3.14 -0.56 -6.56
C ASN A 62 1.63 -0.27 -6.72
N LEU A 63 0.77 -0.80 -5.84
CA LEU A 63 -0.66 -0.44 -5.80
C LEU A 63 -0.89 0.98 -5.27
N GLY A 64 0.01 1.47 -4.41
CA GLY A 64 -0.10 2.76 -3.76
C GLY A 64 -0.81 2.75 -2.42
N VAL A 65 -0.55 3.79 -1.62
CA VAL A 65 -0.94 3.91 -0.19
C VAL A 65 -2.44 4.06 0.08
N HIS A 66 -3.21 4.33 -0.98
CA HIS A 66 -4.67 4.40 -0.93
C HIS A 66 -5.31 3.01 -0.97
N ILE A 67 -4.58 1.99 -1.47
CA ILE A 67 -5.03 0.59 -1.52
C ILE A 67 -4.34 -0.22 -0.43
N SER A 68 -3.01 -0.14 -0.33
CA SER A 68 -2.23 -0.99 0.58
C SER A 68 -1.10 -0.22 1.24
N ARG A 69 -0.95 -0.41 2.55
CA ARG A 69 0.09 0.19 3.39
C ARG A 69 0.89 -0.91 4.06
N VAL A 70 2.11 -1.10 3.59
CA VAL A 70 2.95 -2.24 3.96
C VAL A 70 3.97 -1.85 5.02
N LYS A 71 4.15 -2.71 6.01
CA LYS A 71 5.19 -2.64 7.05
C LYS A 71 5.86 -3.99 7.27
N SER A 72 7.12 -3.97 7.64
CA SER A 72 7.84 -5.12 8.17
C SER A 72 7.29 -5.46 9.56
N VAL A 73 7.10 -6.74 9.82
CA VAL A 73 6.64 -7.19 11.14
C VAL A 73 7.66 -6.82 12.22
N ASN A 74 8.95 -7.05 11.94
CA ASN A 74 10.01 -6.92 12.94
C ASN A 74 10.80 -5.61 12.85
N LEU A 75 10.93 -5.02 11.64
CA LEU A 75 11.83 -3.88 11.41
C LEU A 75 11.15 -2.52 11.55
N ASP A 76 9.83 -2.47 11.42
CA ASP A 76 9.07 -1.21 11.48
C ASP A 76 8.43 -1.00 12.85
N GLN A 77 8.24 0.27 13.22
CA GLN A 77 7.45 0.64 14.39
C GLN A 77 5.96 0.55 14.09
N TRP A 78 5.21 -0.01 15.03
CA TRP A 78 3.77 -0.19 14.94
C TRP A 78 3.02 0.67 15.94
N THR A 79 1.87 1.20 15.53
CA THR A 79 0.93 1.87 16.43
C THR A 79 -0.13 0.87 16.90
N ALA A 80 -0.74 1.11 18.06
CA ALA A 80 -1.78 0.25 18.60
C ALA A 80 -2.95 0.05 17.62
N ALA A 81 -3.37 1.10 16.91
CA ALA A 81 -4.41 1.02 15.89
C ALA A 81 -4.03 0.09 14.72
N GLN A 82 -2.77 0.11 14.29
CA GLN A 82 -2.28 -0.76 13.21
C GLN A 82 -2.22 -2.22 13.65
N ILE A 83 -1.82 -2.48 14.90
CA ILE A 83 -1.85 -3.82 15.49
C ILE A 83 -3.29 -4.33 15.55
N GLN A 84 -4.22 -3.49 16.02
CA GLN A 84 -5.63 -3.86 16.11
C GLN A 84 -6.19 -4.25 14.74
N SER A 85 -5.88 -3.50 13.67
CA SER A 85 -6.32 -3.85 12.31
C SER A 85 -5.81 -5.22 11.84
N ILE A 86 -4.59 -5.61 12.22
CA ILE A 86 -4.04 -6.95 11.91
C ILE A 86 -4.79 -8.03 12.72
N VAL A 87 -5.04 -7.78 14.00
CA VAL A 87 -5.75 -8.72 14.90
C VAL A 87 -7.21 -8.91 14.46
N ASP A 88 -7.88 -7.83 14.07
CA ASP A 88 -9.29 -7.86 13.69
C ASP A 88 -9.53 -8.63 12.40
N MET A 89 -8.55 -8.68 11.49
CA MET A 89 -8.68 -9.32 10.20
C MET A 89 -7.90 -10.66 10.13
N GLY A 90 -6.57 -10.60 10.08
CA GLY A 90 -5.72 -11.75 9.79
C GLY A 90 -5.96 -12.37 8.41
N ASN A 91 -5.13 -13.34 8.04
CA ASN A 91 -5.25 -14.01 6.73
C ASN A 91 -6.54 -14.83 6.62
N SER A 92 -7.04 -15.38 7.73
CA SER A 92 -8.24 -16.20 7.76
C SER A 92 -9.48 -15.42 7.30
N LYS A 93 -9.78 -14.28 7.94
CA LYS A 93 -10.93 -13.45 7.56
C LYS A 93 -10.71 -12.74 6.24
N SER A 94 -9.47 -12.35 5.96
CA SER A 94 -9.11 -11.77 4.66
C SER A 94 -9.41 -12.73 3.51
N ARG A 95 -9.13 -14.04 3.65
CA ARG A 95 -9.49 -15.05 2.65
C ARG A 95 -11.01 -15.12 2.45
N GLN A 96 -11.78 -15.14 3.54
CA GLN A 96 -13.25 -15.15 3.48
C GLN A 96 -13.82 -13.87 2.85
N LEU A 97 -13.09 -12.76 2.89
CA LEU A 97 -13.55 -11.46 2.39
C LEU A 97 -13.12 -11.21 0.93
N TYR A 98 -11.82 -11.33 0.66
CA TYR A 98 -11.20 -11.00 -0.63
C TYR A 98 -11.12 -12.17 -1.59
N GLU A 99 -11.25 -13.41 -1.12
CA GLU A 99 -11.22 -14.64 -1.94
C GLU A 99 -12.57 -15.38 -1.88
N ALA A 100 -13.64 -14.73 -1.40
CA ALA A 100 -14.96 -15.32 -1.23
C ALA A 100 -15.55 -15.91 -2.52
N ASN A 101 -15.33 -15.23 -3.65
CA ASN A 101 -15.83 -15.62 -4.96
C ASN A 101 -14.71 -16.16 -5.86
N LEU A 102 -13.62 -16.65 -5.27
CA LEU A 102 -12.53 -17.26 -6.01
C LEU A 102 -12.96 -18.67 -6.45
N PRO A 103 -12.75 -19.08 -7.72
CA PRO A 103 -13.10 -20.42 -8.16
C PRO A 103 -12.37 -21.50 -7.35
N ASP A 104 -13.04 -22.59 -6.98
CA ASP A 104 -12.44 -23.67 -6.18
C ASP A 104 -11.23 -24.34 -6.86
N ASN A 105 -11.20 -24.31 -8.19
CA ASN A 105 -10.10 -24.84 -9.01
C ASN A 105 -9.00 -23.80 -9.30
N TYR A 106 -9.04 -22.62 -8.65
CA TYR A 106 -8.06 -21.58 -8.87
C TYR A 106 -6.69 -21.98 -8.32
N ARG A 107 -5.69 -22.06 -9.20
CA ARG A 107 -4.30 -22.31 -8.81
C ARG A 107 -3.59 -20.99 -8.53
N ARG A 108 -3.01 -20.84 -7.33
CA ARG A 108 -2.20 -19.67 -6.99
C ARG A 108 -1.04 -19.47 -7.97
N PRO A 109 -0.88 -18.27 -8.54
CA PRO A 109 0.21 -17.98 -9.44
C PRO A 109 1.56 -18.02 -8.71
N GLN A 110 2.60 -18.48 -9.40
CA GLN A 110 3.96 -18.59 -8.85
C GLN A 110 4.94 -17.58 -9.47
N THR A 111 4.69 -17.16 -10.71
CA THR A 111 5.50 -16.16 -11.42
C THR A 111 5.13 -14.75 -10.97
N ASP A 112 6.13 -13.86 -10.89
CA ASP A 112 5.96 -12.52 -10.35
C ASP A 112 4.91 -11.71 -11.11
N GLN A 113 4.88 -11.81 -12.44
CA GLN A 113 3.88 -11.14 -13.28
C GLN A 113 2.45 -11.64 -13.01
N ALA A 114 2.26 -12.95 -12.86
CA ALA A 114 0.93 -13.50 -12.59
C ALA A 114 0.47 -13.20 -11.15
N VAL A 115 1.40 -13.20 -10.19
CA VAL A 115 1.13 -12.77 -8.80
C VAL A 115 0.72 -11.29 -8.76
N GLU A 116 1.39 -10.43 -9.53
CA GLU A 116 1.04 -9.02 -9.62
C GLU A 116 -0.37 -8.79 -10.18
N LEU A 117 -0.73 -9.48 -11.25
CA LEU A 117 -2.09 -9.42 -11.81
C LEU A 117 -3.13 -9.91 -10.80
N PHE A 118 -2.86 -11.02 -10.11
CA PHE A 118 -3.76 -11.54 -9.09
C PHE A 118 -3.95 -10.55 -7.93
N ILE A 119 -2.88 -9.94 -7.43
CA ILE A 119 -2.94 -8.96 -6.34
C ILE A 119 -3.77 -7.73 -6.76
N ARG A 120 -3.60 -7.22 -7.98
CA ARG A 120 -4.45 -6.13 -8.52
C ARG A 120 -5.91 -6.54 -8.62
N ASP A 121 -6.20 -7.70 -9.22
CA ASP A 121 -7.57 -8.20 -9.33
C ASP A 121 -8.23 -8.39 -7.95
N LYS A 122 -7.46 -8.84 -6.95
CA LYS A 122 -7.91 -9.09 -5.58
C LYS A 122 -8.20 -7.80 -4.80
N TYR A 123 -7.28 -6.84 -4.77
CA TYR A 123 -7.40 -5.67 -3.87
C TYR A 123 -7.82 -4.37 -4.57
N GLU A 124 -7.38 -4.14 -5.81
CA GLU A 124 -7.69 -2.92 -6.56
C GLU A 124 -9.06 -3.05 -7.23
N LYS A 125 -9.25 -4.12 -8.02
CA LYS A 125 -10.51 -4.36 -8.74
C LYS A 125 -11.58 -5.04 -7.88
N LYS A 126 -11.17 -5.62 -6.73
CA LYS A 126 -12.05 -6.35 -5.81
C LYS A 126 -12.88 -7.44 -6.53
N LYS A 127 -12.27 -8.12 -7.50
CA LYS A 127 -12.93 -9.07 -8.40
C LYS A 127 -13.60 -10.23 -7.67
N TYR A 128 -12.98 -10.71 -6.58
CA TYR A 128 -13.46 -11.85 -5.79
C TYR A 128 -14.04 -11.45 -4.43
N TYR A 129 -14.28 -10.15 -4.21
CA TYR A 129 -14.68 -9.60 -2.92
C TYR A 129 -16.17 -9.87 -2.61
N SER A 130 -16.50 -10.29 -1.39
CA SER A 130 -17.89 -10.43 -0.93
C SER A 130 -18.25 -9.39 0.13
N LYS A 131 -19.23 -8.54 -0.18
CA LYS A 131 -19.77 -7.54 0.76
C LYS A 131 -20.62 -8.16 1.88
N ASN A 132 -21.06 -9.41 1.73
CA ASN A 132 -22.02 -10.03 2.64
C ASN A 132 -21.38 -10.54 3.94
N VAL A 133 -20.05 -10.65 3.99
CA VAL A 133 -19.31 -11.18 5.16
C VAL A 133 -19.08 -10.09 6.23
N THR A 134 -19.19 -8.80 5.88
CA THR A 134 -18.85 -7.67 6.77
C THR A 134 -20.06 -7.04 7.48
N ASN A 135 -21.23 -7.68 7.53
CA ASN A 135 -22.44 -7.15 8.17
C ASN A 135 -22.38 -7.13 9.72
N GLY A 136 -21.22 -6.77 10.27
CA GLY A 136 -20.97 -6.69 11.70
C GLY A 136 -19.78 -5.81 12.08
N HIS A 137 -19.50 -4.71 11.34
CA HIS A 137 -18.77 -3.48 11.76
C HIS A 137 -17.84 -2.95 10.65
N SER A 138 -18.26 -1.90 9.93
CA SER A 138 -17.38 -0.81 9.50
C SER A 138 -18.15 0.44 9.05
N PRO A 139 -17.61 1.66 9.28
CA PRO A 139 -18.32 2.92 9.09
C PRO A 139 -18.59 3.23 7.61
N LYS A 140 -19.80 3.72 7.34
CA LYS A 140 -20.28 4.08 6.01
C LYS A 140 -19.66 5.40 5.54
N ASP A 141 -18.82 5.34 4.51
CA ASP A 141 -18.66 6.50 3.62
C ASP A 141 -19.94 6.62 2.80
N LYS A 142 -20.70 7.68 3.08
CA LYS A 142 -21.98 7.99 2.45
C LYS A 142 -21.74 8.57 1.06
N GLU A 143 -22.10 7.82 0.02
CA GLU A 143 -22.40 8.40 -1.29
C GLU A 143 -23.89 8.78 -1.32
N SER A 144 -24.18 10.08 -1.31
CA SER A 144 -25.52 10.63 -1.38
C SER A 144 -26.01 10.64 -2.83
N LYS A 145 -26.98 9.77 -3.12
CA LYS A 145 -27.86 9.95 -4.27
C LYS A 145 -29.27 10.21 -3.78
N ARG A 146 -29.81 11.31 -4.32
CA ARG A 146 -31.21 11.57 -4.69
C ARG A 146 -32.02 12.37 -3.67
N GLU A 147 -32.62 13.45 -4.17
CA GLU A 147 -34.02 13.76 -3.88
C GLU A 147 -34.66 14.46 -5.08
N LYS A 148 -35.84 13.96 -5.42
CA LYS A 148 -36.78 14.44 -6.43
C LYS A 148 -38.01 14.74 -5.58
N GLU A 149 -38.41 16.00 -5.45
CA GLU A 149 -39.70 16.34 -4.87
C GLU A 149 -40.44 17.38 -5.72
N THR A 150 -41.74 17.14 -5.75
CA THR A 150 -42.83 17.76 -6.50
C THR A 150 -43.46 18.86 -5.68
N ASP A 151 -43.85 19.99 -6.27
CA ASP A 151 -45.18 20.57 -6.04
C ASP A 151 -45.60 21.62 -7.10
N ARG A 152 -46.92 21.78 -7.19
CA ARG A 152 -47.76 22.52 -8.12
C ARG A 152 -47.61 24.05 -8.05
N GLY A 153 -47.50 24.64 -9.24
CA GLY A 153 -48.45 25.64 -9.78
C GLY A 153 -48.63 26.98 -9.06
N THR A 154 -48.15 28.06 -9.69
CA THR A 154 -48.89 29.33 -9.80
C THR A 154 -48.51 30.02 -11.11
N LYS A 155 -49.51 30.34 -11.93
CA LYS A 155 -49.41 31.14 -13.17
C LYS A 155 -49.02 32.59 -12.82
N LEU A 156 -48.13 33.18 -13.60
CA LEU A 156 -48.28 34.57 -14.07
C LEU A 156 -47.43 34.80 -15.34
N SER A 157 -48.08 35.51 -16.26
CA SER A 157 -47.68 35.91 -17.61
C SER A 157 -46.35 36.68 -17.66
N TYR A 158 -45.63 36.60 -18.77
CA TYR A 158 -45.42 37.71 -19.73
C TYR A 158 -44.50 37.25 -20.88
N ASN A 159 -44.80 37.77 -22.06
CA ASN A 159 -44.28 37.43 -23.38
C ASN A 159 -43.16 38.40 -23.77
N ALA A 160 -42.00 37.93 -24.23
CA ALA A 160 -41.15 38.70 -25.15
C ALA A 160 -40.12 37.82 -25.89
N LYS A 161 -40.24 37.90 -27.22
CA LYS A 161 -39.40 37.46 -28.33
C LYS A 161 -37.89 37.66 -28.17
N SER A 162 -37.18 36.92 -29.04
CA SER A 162 -35.86 37.20 -29.65
C SER A 162 -34.62 36.55 -29.03
N VAL A 163 -34.06 35.61 -29.81
CA VAL A 163 -32.65 35.20 -29.82
C VAL A 163 -31.89 36.29 -30.59
N PRO A 164 -30.73 36.75 -30.13
CA PRO A 164 -29.50 36.17 -30.65
C PRO A 164 -28.38 35.99 -29.61
N VAL A 165 -27.45 35.13 -30.03
CA VAL A 165 -26.18 34.76 -29.44
C VAL A 165 -25.33 36.01 -29.17
N THR A 166 -24.85 36.16 -27.93
CA THR A 166 -23.72 37.05 -27.63
C THR A 166 -22.77 36.35 -26.67
N CYS A 167 -21.60 36.02 -27.20
CA CYS A 167 -20.41 35.65 -26.47
C CYS A 167 -19.83 36.89 -25.77
N CYS A 168 -19.67 36.81 -24.46
CA CYS A 168 -18.74 37.58 -23.62
C CYS A 168 -18.43 36.64 -22.43
N GLY A 169 -17.24 36.08 -22.20
CA GLY A 169 -15.91 36.49 -22.65
C GLY A 169 -15.34 37.55 -21.71
N TYR A 170 -14.92 37.15 -20.50
CA TYR A 170 -13.94 37.77 -19.57
C TYR A 170 -13.98 36.90 -18.30
N HIS A 171 -13.13 35.89 -18.06
CA HIS A 171 -11.67 35.87 -17.90
C HIS A 171 -11.14 36.90 -16.89
N ASN A 172 -11.03 36.48 -15.63
CA ASN A 172 -9.94 36.91 -14.74
C ASN A 172 -9.73 35.80 -13.69
N SER A 173 -8.70 34.97 -13.85
CA SER A 173 -7.33 35.18 -13.36
C SER A 173 -7.24 35.11 -11.85
N PHE A 174 -7.17 33.90 -11.31
CA PHE A 174 -6.41 33.64 -10.09
C PHE A 174 -5.32 32.61 -10.39
N ASN A 175 -4.13 33.16 -10.55
CA ASN A 175 -2.83 32.50 -10.54
C ASN A 175 -2.75 31.47 -9.40
N PHE A 176 -2.58 30.20 -9.74
CA PHE A 176 -1.90 29.25 -8.88
C PHE A 176 -0.57 28.88 -9.57
N PRO A 177 0.58 29.14 -8.94
CA PRO A 177 1.87 28.82 -9.53
C PRO A 177 1.99 27.30 -9.72
N PHE A 178 2.12 26.91 -10.98
CA PHE A 178 2.50 25.59 -11.44
C PHE A 178 3.89 25.26 -10.89
N LEU A 179 3.93 24.47 -9.81
CA LEU A 179 5.16 23.89 -9.29
C LEU A 179 5.68 22.85 -10.28
N GLU A 180 6.60 23.31 -11.12
CA GLU A 180 7.33 22.52 -12.09
C GLU A 180 8.14 21.43 -11.38
N ARG A 181 7.69 20.17 -11.53
CA ARG A 181 8.42 19.01 -11.01
C ARG A 181 9.72 18.86 -11.79
N LYS A 182 10.83 19.26 -11.18
CA LYS A 182 12.18 18.97 -11.70
C LYS A 182 12.34 17.47 -11.93
N LYS A 183 12.67 17.08 -13.16
CA LYS A 183 13.05 15.71 -13.53
C LYS A 183 14.26 15.27 -12.68
N PRO A 184 14.26 14.06 -12.09
CA PRO A 184 15.45 13.55 -11.43
C PRO A 184 16.56 13.28 -12.46
N GLN A 185 17.72 13.92 -12.27
CA GLN A 185 18.92 13.68 -13.06
C GLN A 185 19.63 12.38 -12.64
N PRO A 186 20.25 11.64 -13.58
CA PRO A 186 21.02 10.44 -13.27
C PRO A 186 22.40 10.82 -12.69
N GLN A 187 22.62 10.56 -11.39
CA GLN A 187 23.94 10.64 -10.76
C GLN A 187 24.82 9.45 -11.20
N ARG A 188 25.33 9.50 -12.44
CA ARG A 188 26.24 8.48 -12.99
C ARG A 188 27.73 8.87 -12.96
N LYS A 189 28.09 10.00 -12.34
CA LYS A 189 29.49 10.50 -12.34
C LYS A 189 30.24 10.45 -11.01
N GLN A 190 29.61 10.08 -9.89
CA GLN A 190 30.32 9.91 -8.60
C GLN A 190 30.81 8.47 -8.35
N ILE A 191 30.19 7.46 -8.93
CA ILE A 191 30.59 6.04 -8.75
C ILE A 191 31.89 5.71 -9.52
N GLN A 192 32.20 6.44 -10.58
CA GLN A 192 33.40 6.19 -11.40
C GLN A 192 34.69 6.79 -10.80
N GLN A 193 34.59 7.95 -10.13
CA GLN A 193 35.73 8.54 -9.42
C GLN A 193 36.11 7.77 -8.15
N GLN A 194 35.14 7.13 -7.49
CA GLN A 194 35.41 6.33 -6.30
C GLN A 194 36.08 4.98 -6.62
N ARG A 195 35.83 4.40 -7.81
CA ARG A 195 36.54 3.21 -8.30
C ARG A 195 38.01 3.46 -8.61
N GLN A 196 38.34 4.60 -9.22
CA GLN A 196 39.73 4.96 -9.55
C GLN A 196 40.61 5.24 -8.32
N HIS A 197 40.00 5.62 -7.18
CA HIS A 197 40.73 5.82 -5.93
C HIS A 197 41.05 4.51 -5.19
N ILE A 198 40.24 3.46 -5.38
CA ILE A 198 40.47 2.15 -4.75
C ILE A 198 41.57 1.37 -5.48
N GLU A 199 41.61 1.41 -6.82
CA GLU A 199 42.66 0.72 -7.60
C GLU A 199 44.06 1.29 -7.37
N LYS A 200 44.19 2.58 -7.00
CA LYS A 200 45.49 3.18 -6.69
C LYS A 200 46.02 2.85 -5.28
N ALA A 201 45.20 2.28 -4.41
CA ALA A 201 45.58 1.92 -3.04
C ALA A 201 46.04 0.45 -2.90
N ALA A 202 45.80 -0.40 -3.91
CA ALA A 202 46.32 -1.75 -3.96
C ALA A 202 47.69 -1.75 -4.67
N GLY A 203 48.76 -1.66 -3.88
CA GLY A 203 50.13 -1.85 -4.40
C GLY A 203 50.34 -3.25 -4.99
N PRO A 204 51.41 -3.46 -5.79
CA PRO A 204 51.64 -4.71 -6.49
C PRO A 204 51.94 -5.84 -5.49
N VAL A 205 51.09 -6.87 -5.48
CA VAL A 205 51.43 -8.16 -4.85
C VAL A 205 52.42 -8.85 -5.77
N THR A 206 53.71 -8.73 -5.46
CA THR A 206 54.78 -9.47 -6.12
C THR A 206 54.56 -10.98 -5.94
N GLN A 207 54.33 -11.70 -7.05
CA GLN A 207 54.41 -13.15 -7.11
C GLN A 207 55.86 -13.58 -6.88
N ALA A 208 56.17 -14.06 -5.67
CA ALA A 208 57.34 -14.89 -5.45
C ALA A 208 56.96 -16.34 -5.77
N PHE A 209 57.31 -16.78 -6.98
CA PHE A 209 57.42 -18.20 -7.31
C PHE A 209 58.56 -18.80 -6.49
N ILE A 210 58.25 -19.66 -5.52
CA ILE A 210 59.22 -20.64 -5.02
C ILE A 210 58.91 -21.96 -5.73
N VAL A 211 59.71 -22.23 -6.75
CA VAL A 211 59.98 -23.58 -7.24
C VAL A 211 61.08 -24.14 -6.35
N SER A 212 60.84 -25.25 -5.67
CA SER A 212 61.91 -26.19 -5.29
C SER A 212 61.31 -27.56 -4.98
N LEU A 213 62.00 -28.55 -5.54
CA LEU A 213 61.90 -30.00 -5.42
C LEU A 213 61.93 -30.49 -3.96
#